data_AF-A0A9E7IWY4-F1
#
_entry.id   AF-A0A9E7IWY4-F1
#
_cell.length_a   1.000
_cell.length_b   1.000
_cell.length_c   1.000
_cell.angle_alpha   90.00
_cell.angle_beta   90.00
_cell.angle_gamma   90.00
#
_symmetry.space_group_name_H-M   'P 1'
#
loop_
_entity.id
_entity.type
_entity.pdbx_description
1 polymer ?
#
loop_
_entity_poly.entity_id
_entity_poly.type
_entity_poly.pdbx_seq_one_letter_code
_entity_poly.pdbx_strand_id
1 'polypeptide(L)'
;MKEKKFITIFFVCILILAVIVAILNVVADPFNVFGDRFTKWYTYDFTQNPRTAKIEYIKGKDYKNFILGASGASSIPTAELEKYTGKKYFNLFSYGADLYVVEKNLNYILKNYEVESVILPLSIPSALRYNVERTSLNYYMNPDVSGESKILFYLKYLFANPRNAIEKFKAMGKRSLVQESFDVFSLDGSYDKSQRDIEYIGSEEDYKAEKGFNKDYTKLKMAHANDALEAIRRMKKACDDAGVELTMFLCPMYKDELARYDKAEVESYYKGLAEISPFWDFTGTEYENDPRFFYDPAHFRNALGKMMLETIYAGRKDFGRYVDKVEVPLYTDAKPDAREFYIFELHHIDKDPKNAYIITKEKFESVLKYLKENNIATVSFRDLYNYVNGDADLPQKFCIITFDDGYRSNYTEAYPLLKKYGLKATIFPVGKTMGLNKYPDTDKDIYEHFSAAEAKEMSDVIEFGSHTYWMHQAYPSDKYTFRRTAKRLPGESEDTYVKAFKEDTAKYKALYKEFADGEPLVFAYPEGDFDGLSELIAEEVGYKVTLGVKPGKNYIVKGLPETLKKLKRINIDEKTDISEYE
;
A
#
# COMPACT_ATOMS: atom_id res chain seq x y z
N MET A 1 -3.77 4.98 -69.55
CA MET A 1 -2.56 5.46 -68.83
C MET A 1 -2.82 6.11 -67.47
N LYS A 2 -3.98 6.75 -67.22
CA LYS A 2 -4.30 7.39 -65.92
C LYS A 2 -4.67 6.40 -64.81
N GLU A 3 -5.38 5.31 -65.13
CA GLU A 3 -5.78 4.29 -64.14
C GLU A 3 -4.61 3.49 -63.58
N LYS A 4 -3.68 3.02 -64.43
CA LYS A 4 -2.47 2.31 -63.95
C LYS A 4 -1.65 3.17 -63.00
N LYS A 5 -1.48 4.47 -63.29
CA LYS A 5 -0.79 5.42 -62.40
C LYS A 5 -1.53 5.60 -61.07
N PHE A 6 -2.86 5.72 -61.10
CA PHE A 6 -3.67 5.81 -59.89
C PHE A 6 -3.55 4.56 -59.02
N ILE A 7 -3.68 3.36 -59.61
CA ILE A 7 -3.55 2.08 -58.91
C ILE A 7 -2.16 1.96 -58.27
N THR A 8 -1.09 2.28 -59.01
CA THR A 8 0.26 2.27 -58.48
C THR A 8 0.41 3.26 -57.31
N ILE A 9 -0.04 4.50 -57.45
CA ILE A 9 0.03 5.51 -56.38
C ILE A 9 -0.77 5.06 -55.16
N PHE A 10 -1.96 4.49 -55.34
CA PHE A 10 -2.80 3.98 -54.26
C PHE A 10 -2.10 2.89 -53.45
N PHE A 11 -1.52 1.88 -54.11
CA PHE A 11 -0.78 0.82 -53.42
C PHE A 11 0.51 1.33 -52.77
N VAL A 12 1.20 2.29 -53.38
CA VAL A 12 2.37 2.95 -52.77
C VAL A 12 1.94 3.70 -51.50
N CYS A 13 0.84 4.46 -51.53
CA CYS A 13 0.32 5.15 -50.35
C CYS A 13 -0.08 4.16 -49.24
N ILE A 14 -0.73 3.05 -49.57
CA ILE A 14 -1.05 1.99 -48.59
C ILE A 14 0.23 1.42 -47.98
N LEU A 15 1.25 1.14 -48.80
CA LEU A 15 2.52 0.61 -48.32
C LEU A 15 3.22 1.61 -47.39
N ILE A 16 3.24 2.89 -47.75
CA ILE A 16 3.79 3.97 -46.91
C ILE A 16 3.04 4.03 -45.58
N LEU A 17 1.70 4.00 -45.59
CA LEU A 17 0.89 4.01 -44.38
C LEU A 17 1.16 2.78 -43.51
N ALA A 18 1.27 1.58 -44.11
CA ALA A 18 1.60 0.35 -43.39
C ALA A 18 2.99 0.45 -42.75
N VAL A 19 3.98 1.01 -43.45
CA VAL A 19 5.33 1.25 -42.91
C VAL A 19 5.30 2.27 -41.77
N ILE A 20 4.53 3.36 -41.89
CA ILE A 20 4.39 4.36 -40.82
C ILE A 20 3.78 3.73 -39.56
N VAL A 21 2.71 2.93 -39.71
CA VAL A 21 2.08 2.22 -38.59
C VAL A 21 3.07 1.23 -37.95
N ALA A 22 3.79 0.46 -38.78
CA ALA A 22 4.82 -0.47 -38.31
C ALA A 22 5.91 0.23 -37.50
N ILE A 23 6.46 1.33 -38.03
CA ILE A 23 7.48 2.13 -37.33
C ILE A 23 6.90 2.68 -36.03
N LEU A 24 5.70 3.25 -36.05
CA LEU A 24 5.07 3.81 -34.86
C LEU A 24 4.90 2.75 -33.76
N ASN A 25 4.44 1.55 -34.10
CA ASN A 25 4.26 0.46 -33.15
C ASN A 25 5.59 -0.09 -32.62
N VAL A 26 6.66 -0.11 -33.43
CA VAL A 26 8.01 -0.51 -32.98
C VAL A 26 8.66 0.56 -32.09
N VAL A 27 8.43 1.84 -32.39
CA VAL A 27 9.03 2.95 -31.63
C VAL A 27 8.32 3.14 -30.28
N ALA A 28 7.00 3.12 -30.27
CA ALA A 28 6.23 3.25 -29.02
C ALA A 28 6.25 1.96 -28.20
N ASP A 29 6.17 0.81 -28.88
CA ASP A 29 6.15 -0.54 -28.30
C ASP A 29 5.38 -0.67 -26.98
N PRO A 30 4.06 -0.37 -26.97
CA PRO A 30 3.29 -0.29 -25.73
C PRO A 30 3.08 -1.62 -25.01
N PHE A 31 3.57 -2.72 -25.58
CA PHE A 31 3.45 -4.07 -25.03
C PHE A 31 4.83 -4.70 -24.76
N ASN A 32 5.92 -3.94 -24.92
CA ASN A 32 7.30 -4.41 -24.85
C ASN A 32 7.52 -5.69 -25.67
N VAL A 33 7.01 -5.73 -26.90
CA VAL A 33 7.14 -6.84 -27.84
C VAL A 33 8.48 -6.74 -28.59
N PHE A 34 8.91 -5.52 -28.90
CA PHE A 34 10.14 -5.19 -29.61
C PHE A 34 11.28 -4.75 -28.67
N GLY A 35 11.07 -4.85 -27.35
CA GLY A 35 12.02 -4.55 -26.29
C GLY A 35 11.97 -3.12 -25.74
N ASP A 36 10.96 -2.33 -26.12
CA ASP A 36 10.73 -0.92 -25.76
C ASP A 36 12.04 -0.11 -25.71
N ARG A 37 12.76 -0.13 -26.82
CA ARG A 37 14.14 0.38 -26.90
C ARG A 37 14.23 1.90 -26.77
N PHE A 38 13.13 2.60 -27.04
CA PHE A 38 13.08 4.05 -27.11
C PHE A 38 12.51 4.69 -25.85
N THR A 39 11.33 4.26 -25.40
CA THR A 39 10.69 4.88 -24.22
C THR A 39 11.15 4.24 -22.91
N LYS A 40 11.46 2.93 -22.94
CA LYS A 40 11.91 2.14 -21.78
C LYS A 40 10.98 2.27 -20.57
N TRP A 41 9.68 2.42 -20.81
CA TRP A 41 8.68 2.57 -19.76
C TRP A 41 8.01 1.22 -19.48
N TYR A 42 8.81 0.30 -18.95
CA TYR A 42 8.41 -1.10 -18.80
C TYR A 42 7.20 -1.32 -17.89
N THR A 43 6.97 -0.47 -16.89
CA THR A 43 5.81 -0.57 -15.99
C THR A 43 4.49 -0.25 -16.68
N TYR A 44 4.49 0.70 -17.63
CA TYR A 44 3.39 0.89 -18.57
C TYR A 44 3.17 -0.36 -19.42
N ASP A 45 4.24 -0.94 -19.96
CA ASP A 45 4.12 -2.12 -20.82
C ASP A 45 3.60 -3.34 -20.07
N PHE A 46 4.03 -3.52 -18.81
CA PHE A 46 3.48 -4.54 -17.89
C PHE A 46 2.00 -4.32 -17.68
N THR A 47 1.56 -3.07 -17.56
CA THR A 47 0.14 -2.71 -17.42
C THR A 47 -0.66 -3.10 -18.67
N GLN A 48 -0.09 -2.96 -19.86
CA GLN A 48 -0.79 -3.31 -21.11
C GLN A 48 -0.83 -4.82 -21.36
N ASN A 49 0.28 -5.54 -21.21
CA ASN A 49 0.32 -7.00 -21.33
C ASN A 49 1.44 -7.59 -20.46
N PRO A 50 1.15 -7.99 -19.22
CA PRO A 50 2.18 -8.52 -18.33
C PRO A 50 2.72 -9.89 -18.81
N ARG A 51 1.96 -10.66 -19.58
CA ARG A 51 2.36 -12.01 -20.06
C ARG A 51 3.47 -11.94 -21.12
N THR A 52 3.50 -10.87 -21.91
CA THR A 52 4.54 -10.64 -22.90
C THR A 52 5.62 -9.71 -22.37
N ALA A 53 5.22 -8.56 -21.83
CA ALA A 53 6.14 -7.49 -21.50
C ALA A 53 7.13 -7.88 -20.40
N LYS A 54 6.69 -8.65 -19.39
CA LYS A 54 7.58 -9.11 -18.31
C LYS A 54 8.57 -10.15 -18.79
N ILE A 55 8.13 -11.09 -19.63
CA ILE A 55 9.01 -12.10 -20.24
C ILE A 55 10.09 -11.43 -21.07
N GLU A 56 9.74 -10.43 -21.88
CA GLU A 56 10.73 -9.67 -22.64
C GLU A 56 11.68 -8.88 -21.73
N TYR A 57 11.17 -8.28 -20.66
CA TYR A 57 11.95 -7.49 -19.70
C TYR A 57 13.01 -8.30 -18.94
N ILE A 58 12.74 -9.57 -18.61
CA ILE A 58 13.68 -10.41 -17.86
C ILE A 58 14.78 -11.02 -18.73
N LYS A 59 14.65 -11.00 -20.06
CA LYS A 59 15.67 -11.55 -20.96
C LYS A 59 17.02 -10.88 -20.74
N GLY A 60 18.04 -11.70 -20.53
CA GLY A 60 19.40 -11.25 -20.27
C GLY A 60 19.64 -10.70 -18.86
N LYS A 61 18.68 -10.89 -17.93
CA LYS A 61 18.84 -10.56 -16.51
C LYS A 61 19.05 -11.82 -15.69
N ASP A 62 19.77 -11.69 -14.58
CA ASP A 62 20.10 -12.79 -13.67
C ASP A 62 19.09 -12.88 -12.53
N TYR A 63 17.86 -13.27 -12.85
CA TYR A 63 16.84 -13.58 -11.84
C TYR A 63 16.84 -15.06 -11.53
N LYS A 64 16.90 -15.38 -10.23
CA LYS A 64 16.95 -16.76 -9.73
C LYS A 64 15.70 -17.17 -8.96
N ASN A 65 14.91 -16.21 -8.49
CA ASN A 65 13.74 -16.46 -7.66
C ASN A 65 12.51 -15.82 -8.27
N PHE A 66 11.41 -16.55 -8.34
CA PHE A 66 10.21 -16.13 -9.06
C PHE A 66 8.94 -16.34 -8.26
N ILE A 67 8.00 -15.40 -8.38
CA ILE A 67 6.62 -15.59 -7.95
C ILE A 67 5.78 -15.81 -9.21
N LEU A 68 5.09 -16.95 -9.28
CA LEU A 68 4.25 -17.32 -10.41
C LEU A 68 2.80 -17.45 -9.97
N GLY A 69 1.87 -16.76 -10.62
CA GLY A 69 0.46 -16.91 -10.27
C GLY A 69 -0.49 -15.93 -10.95
N ALA A 70 -1.73 -15.99 -10.50
CA ALA A 70 -2.81 -15.07 -10.85
C ALA A 70 -2.99 -14.00 -9.77
N SER A 71 -4.22 -13.55 -9.52
CA SER A 71 -4.53 -12.45 -8.58
C SER A 71 -3.87 -12.58 -7.21
N GLY A 72 -3.80 -13.79 -6.63
CA GLY A 72 -3.16 -14.01 -5.33
C GLY A 72 -1.68 -13.66 -5.27
N ALA A 73 -0.97 -13.68 -6.41
CA ALA A 73 0.42 -13.26 -6.49
C ALA A 73 0.59 -11.73 -6.46
N SER A 74 -0.47 -10.96 -6.70
CA SER A 74 -0.39 -9.50 -6.80
C SER A 74 -0.16 -8.80 -5.46
N SER A 75 -0.53 -9.44 -4.34
CA SER A 75 -0.45 -8.88 -2.99
C SER A 75 0.63 -9.58 -2.14
N ILE A 76 1.64 -10.18 -2.77
CA ILE A 76 2.80 -10.75 -2.08
C ILE A 76 3.92 -9.69 -2.08
N PRO A 77 4.20 -9.05 -0.94
CA PRO A 77 5.18 -7.97 -0.88
C PRO A 77 6.60 -8.51 -1.02
N THR A 78 7.20 -8.27 -2.19
CA THR A 78 8.55 -8.71 -2.57
C THR A 78 9.63 -8.18 -1.62
N ALA A 79 9.49 -6.96 -1.12
CA ALA A 79 10.44 -6.36 -0.16
C ALA A 79 10.45 -7.08 1.19
N GLU A 80 9.27 -7.45 1.73
CA GLU A 80 9.18 -8.25 2.96
C GLU A 80 9.69 -9.67 2.73
N LEU A 81 9.41 -10.24 1.55
CA LEU A 81 9.92 -11.54 1.18
C LEU A 81 11.45 -11.57 1.12
N GLU A 82 12.08 -10.55 0.54
CA GLU A 82 13.55 -10.39 0.53
C GLU A 82 14.09 -10.27 1.96
N LYS A 83 13.43 -9.51 2.83
CA LYS A 83 13.82 -9.38 4.25
C LYS A 83 13.81 -10.72 4.99
N TYR A 84 12.82 -11.58 4.75
CA TYR A 84 12.71 -12.87 5.45
C TYR A 84 13.58 -13.98 4.84
N THR A 85 13.79 -13.97 3.52
CA THR A 85 14.45 -15.07 2.81
C THR A 85 15.88 -14.74 2.37
N GLY A 86 16.25 -13.47 2.33
CA GLY A 86 17.49 -12.98 1.70
C GLY A 86 17.50 -13.08 0.17
N LYS A 87 16.38 -13.46 -0.46
CA LYS A 87 16.27 -13.72 -1.90
C LYS A 87 15.48 -12.62 -2.60
N LYS A 88 16.00 -12.14 -3.73
CA LYS A 88 15.30 -11.20 -4.62
C LYS A 88 14.39 -11.96 -5.58
N TYR A 89 13.09 -11.69 -5.49
CA TYR A 89 12.08 -12.31 -6.34
C TYR A 89 11.63 -11.38 -7.47
N PHE A 90 11.45 -11.94 -8.66
CA PHE A 90 10.71 -11.28 -9.74
C PHE A 90 9.29 -11.85 -9.83
N ASN A 91 8.29 -10.98 -9.85
CA ASN A 91 6.88 -11.37 -9.83
C ASN A 91 6.28 -11.42 -11.24
N LEU A 92 6.05 -12.64 -11.75
CA LEU A 92 5.45 -12.91 -13.06
C LEU A 92 3.92 -12.93 -13.05
N PHE A 93 3.29 -12.35 -12.02
CA PHE A 93 1.84 -12.14 -11.96
C PHE A 93 1.30 -11.58 -13.28
N SER A 94 0.22 -12.17 -13.77
CA SER A 94 -0.48 -11.76 -14.99
C SER A 94 -1.99 -11.74 -14.81
N TYR A 95 -2.66 -10.76 -15.41
CA TYR A 95 -4.11 -10.63 -15.34
C TYR A 95 -4.85 -11.86 -15.85
N GLY A 96 -5.78 -12.34 -15.02
CA GLY A 96 -6.67 -13.45 -15.33
C GLY A 96 -5.95 -14.68 -15.88
N ALA A 97 -4.71 -14.92 -15.44
CA ALA A 97 -3.96 -16.14 -15.73
C ALA A 97 -4.66 -17.33 -15.07
N ASP A 98 -4.81 -18.40 -15.82
CA ASP A 98 -5.14 -19.72 -15.28
C ASP A 98 -3.84 -20.52 -15.11
N LEU A 99 -3.95 -21.73 -14.53
CA LEU A 99 -2.78 -22.55 -14.24
C LEU A 99 -2.04 -23.02 -15.49
N TYR A 100 -2.67 -23.02 -16.66
CA TYR A 100 -1.97 -23.30 -17.91
C TYR A 100 -0.93 -22.22 -18.25
N VAL A 101 -1.30 -20.93 -18.11
CA VAL A 101 -0.35 -19.82 -18.30
C VAL A 101 0.79 -19.89 -17.27
N VAL A 102 0.46 -20.20 -16.01
CA VAL A 102 1.44 -20.33 -14.93
C VAL A 102 2.42 -21.47 -15.20
N GLU A 103 1.93 -22.64 -15.62
CA GLU A 103 2.74 -23.79 -15.99
C GLU A 103 3.68 -23.49 -17.17
N LYS A 104 3.19 -22.77 -18.19
CA LYS A 104 4.02 -22.34 -19.33
C LYS A 104 5.14 -21.39 -18.90
N ASN A 105 4.83 -20.44 -18.02
CA ASN A 105 5.84 -19.54 -17.46
C ASN A 105 6.90 -20.30 -16.64
N LEU A 106 6.48 -21.27 -15.81
CA LEU A 106 7.40 -22.11 -15.05
C LEU A 106 8.37 -22.86 -15.98
N ASN A 107 7.82 -23.56 -16.97
CA ASN A 107 8.63 -24.30 -17.95
C ASN A 107 9.61 -23.39 -18.71
N TYR A 108 9.19 -22.16 -19.03
CA TYR A 108 10.07 -21.17 -19.64
C TYR A 108 11.21 -20.77 -18.70
N ILE A 109 10.94 -20.43 -17.43
CA ILE A 109 12.01 -19.99 -16.52
C ILE A 109 12.98 -21.13 -16.20
N LEU A 110 12.50 -22.35 -15.95
CA LEU A 110 13.35 -23.52 -15.66
C LEU A 110 14.26 -23.87 -16.83
N LYS A 111 13.83 -23.60 -18.06
CA LYS A 111 14.63 -23.85 -19.27
C LYS A 111 15.70 -22.78 -19.51
N ASN A 112 15.48 -21.54 -19.10
CA ASN A 112 16.27 -20.40 -19.54
C ASN A 112 17.06 -19.69 -18.42
N TYR A 113 16.82 -20.04 -17.16
CA TYR A 113 17.44 -19.40 -15.99
C TYR A 113 17.89 -20.45 -14.98
N GLU A 114 18.92 -20.11 -14.18
CA GLU A 114 19.34 -20.88 -13.02
C GLU A 114 18.40 -20.57 -11.84
N VAL A 115 17.22 -21.20 -11.85
CA VAL A 115 16.19 -20.98 -10.83
C VAL A 115 16.62 -21.64 -9.52
N GLU A 116 16.55 -20.90 -8.41
CA GLU A 116 16.81 -21.39 -7.06
C GLU A 116 15.49 -21.64 -6.30
N SER A 117 14.51 -20.74 -6.44
CA SER A 117 13.21 -20.90 -5.79
C SER A 117 12.02 -20.32 -6.55
N VAL A 118 10.87 -20.95 -6.39
CA VAL A 118 9.58 -20.52 -6.93
C VAL A 118 8.55 -20.46 -5.81
N ILE A 119 7.80 -19.36 -5.77
CA ILE A 119 6.59 -19.24 -4.97
C ILE A 119 5.38 -19.33 -5.89
N LEU A 120 4.43 -20.18 -5.50
CA LEU A 120 3.19 -20.45 -6.24
C LEU A 120 1.97 -20.14 -5.37
N PRO A 121 1.48 -18.88 -5.38
CA PRO A 121 0.21 -18.50 -4.77
C PRO A 121 -0.94 -19.13 -5.55
N LEU A 122 -1.72 -19.97 -4.88
CA LEU A 122 -2.88 -20.67 -5.40
C LEU A 122 -4.16 -20.05 -4.86
N SER A 123 -5.24 -20.09 -5.63
CA SER A 123 -6.56 -19.64 -5.18
C SER A 123 -7.66 -20.54 -5.74
N ILE A 124 -8.80 -20.61 -5.04
CA ILE A 124 -9.96 -21.40 -5.47
C ILE A 124 -10.44 -21.03 -6.89
N PRO A 125 -10.43 -19.74 -7.31
CA PRO A 125 -10.74 -19.36 -8.68
C PRO A 125 -9.93 -20.09 -9.77
N SER A 126 -8.73 -20.60 -9.46
CA SER A 126 -7.94 -21.40 -10.40
C SER A 126 -8.60 -22.72 -10.80
N ALA A 127 -9.55 -23.23 -10.01
CA ALA A 127 -10.32 -24.44 -10.32
C ALA A 127 -11.56 -24.20 -11.19
N LEU A 128 -11.86 -22.93 -11.55
CA LEU A 128 -13.03 -22.58 -12.37
C LEU A 128 -12.78 -22.67 -13.87
N ARG A 129 -11.51 -22.56 -14.30
CA ARG A 129 -11.13 -22.38 -15.70
C ARG A 129 -9.73 -22.92 -15.94
N TYR A 130 -9.52 -23.52 -17.10
CA TYR A 130 -8.21 -24.01 -17.52
C TYR A 130 -8.02 -23.82 -19.03
N ASN A 131 -6.83 -23.34 -19.43
CA ASN A 131 -6.46 -23.09 -20.82
C ASN A 131 -7.49 -22.24 -21.59
N VAL A 132 -7.92 -21.13 -21.00
CA VAL A 132 -8.88 -20.23 -21.63
C VAL A 132 -8.18 -19.38 -22.68
N GLU A 133 -8.62 -19.53 -23.93
CA GLU A 133 -8.12 -18.73 -25.04
C GLU A 133 -8.51 -17.24 -24.87
N ARG A 134 -7.53 -16.35 -25.13
CA ARG A 134 -7.75 -14.90 -25.13
C ARG A 134 -7.15 -14.32 -26.41
N THR A 135 -7.98 -13.60 -27.17
CA THR A 135 -7.65 -13.12 -28.51
C THR A 135 -7.33 -11.63 -28.58
N SER A 136 -7.03 -11.01 -27.44
CA SER A 136 -6.64 -9.60 -27.36
C SER A 136 -5.13 -9.44 -27.18
N LEU A 137 -4.57 -8.36 -27.76
CA LEU A 137 -3.16 -7.97 -27.64
C LEU A 137 -2.67 -7.85 -26.19
N ASN A 138 -3.58 -7.56 -25.25
CA ASN A 138 -3.30 -7.46 -23.82
C ASN A 138 -3.06 -8.81 -23.13
N TYR A 139 -3.33 -9.94 -23.79
CA TYR A 139 -3.34 -11.27 -23.16
C TYR A 139 -2.52 -12.34 -23.90
N TYR A 140 -1.96 -12.03 -25.07
CA TYR A 140 -1.08 -12.99 -25.73
C TYR A 140 0.17 -13.23 -24.86
N MET A 141 0.54 -14.51 -24.73
CA MET A 141 1.78 -14.93 -24.12
C MET A 141 2.93 -14.70 -25.09
N ASN A 142 4.11 -14.36 -24.56
CA ASN A 142 5.32 -14.26 -25.36
C ASN A 142 5.54 -15.56 -26.17
N PRO A 143 5.96 -15.50 -27.45
CA PRO A 143 6.12 -16.69 -28.29
C PRO A 143 7.17 -17.66 -27.75
N ASP A 144 8.16 -17.19 -26.98
CA ASP A 144 9.13 -18.07 -26.32
C ASP A 144 8.51 -18.91 -25.20
N VAL A 145 7.34 -18.51 -24.69
CA VAL A 145 6.56 -19.21 -23.65
C VAL A 145 5.45 -20.05 -24.28
N SER A 146 4.69 -19.48 -25.22
CA SER A 146 3.54 -20.16 -25.83
C SER A 146 3.92 -21.22 -26.85
N GLY A 147 5.09 -21.09 -27.48
CA GLY A 147 5.49 -21.89 -28.64
C GLY A 147 4.85 -21.44 -29.96
N GLU A 148 4.14 -20.31 -29.97
CA GLU A 148 3.60 -19.72 -31.20
C GLU A 148 4.73 -19.31 -32.17
N SER A 149 4.44 -19.33 -33.48
CA SER A 149 5.34 -18.76 -34.49
C SER A 149 5.67 -17.30 -34.19
N LYS A 150 6.96 -17.00 -33.98
CA LYS A 150 7.45 -15.64 -33.73
C LYS A 150 7.00 -14.66 -34.82
N ILE A 151 7.03 -15.07 -36.08
CA ILE A 151 6.63 -14.22 -37.21
C ILE A 151 5.15 -13.84 -37.09
N LEU A 152 4.27 -14.82 -36.87
CA LEU A 152 2.84 -14.56 -36.73
C LEU A 152 2.55 -13.72 -35.48
N PHE A 153 3.23 -13.99 -34.38
CA PHE A 153 3.12 -13.20 -33.16
C PHE A 153 3.50 -11.73 -33.40
N TYR A 154 4.68 -11.45 -33.96
CA TYR A 154 5.14 -10.08 -34.22
C TYR A 154 4.24 -9.34 -35.21
N LEU A 155 3.69 -10.01 -36.22
CA LEU A 155 2.76 -9.39 -37.17
C LEU A 155 1.48 -8.85 -36.51
N LYS A 156 1.00 -9.49 -35.41
CA LYS A 156 -0.15 -8.99 -34.63
C LYS A 156 0.12 -7.59 -34.06
N TYR A 157 1.35 -7.33 -33.64
CA TYR A 157 1.75 -6.07 -32.99
C TYR A 157 2.27 -5.04 -33.98
N LEU A 158 2.96 -5.47 -35.04
CA LEU A 158 3.52 -4.57 -36.05
C LEU A 158 2.43 -3.72 -36.71
N PHE A 159 1.29 -4.33 -37.02
CA PHE A 159 0.14 -3.64 -37.63
C PHE A 159 -1.03 -3.44 -36.65
N ALA A 160 -0.75 -3.45 -35.35
CA ALA A 160 -1.75 -3.15 -34.33
C ALA A 160 -2.31 -1.72 -34.51
N ASN A 161 -3.51 -1.49 -33.98
CA ASN A 161 -4.15 -0.19 -34.02
C ASN A 161 -3.20 0.90 -33.45
N PRO A 162 -2.85 1.94 -34.23
CA PRO A 162 -1.88 2.97 -33.82
C PRO A 162 -2.35 3.78 -32.59
N ARG A 163 -3.63 3.67 -32.22
CA ARG A 163 -4.15 4.25 -30.98
C ARG A 163 -3.36 3.77 -29.75
N ASN A 164 -2.89 2.52 -29.71
CA ASN A 164 -2.11 2.02 -28.57
C ASN A 164 -0.81 2.82 -28.38
N ALA A 165 -0.10 3.11 -29.47
CA ALA A 165 1.10 3.95 -29.46
C ALA A 165 0.80 5.39 -29.05
N ILE A 166 -0.27 5.97 -29.61
CA ILE A 166 -0.72 7.34 -29.28
C ILE A 166 -1.09 7.45 -27.80
N GLU A 167 -1.78 6.47 -27.23
CA GLU A 167 -2.15 6.48 -25.81
C GLU A 167 -0.92 6.35 -24.89
N LYS A 168 0.11 5.58 -25.26
CA LYS A 168 1.38 5.56 -24.50
C LYS A 168 2.05 6.92 -24.47
N PHE A 169 2.18 7.59 -25.62
CA PHE A 169 2.76 8.94 -25.66
C PHE A 169 1.93 9.99 -24.90
N LYS A 170 0.60 9.90 -24.95
CA LYS A 170 -0.27 10.75 -24.12
C LYS A 170 -0.08 10.47 -22.62
N ALA A 171 0.03 9.19 -22.24
CA ALA A 171 0.28 8.78 -20.87
C ALA A 171 1.63 9.29 -20.36
N MET A 172 2.66 9.37 -21.21
CA MET A 172 3.97 9.91 -20.82
C MET A 172 3.88 11.36 -20.34
N GLY A 173 3.01 12.17 -20.95
CA GLY A 173 2.74 13.54 -20.52
C GLY A 173 1.92 13.66 -19.23
N LYS A 174 1.38 12.53 -18.73
CA LYS A 174 0.61 12.43 -17.48
C LYS A 174 1.31 11.53 -16.45
N ARG A 175 2.56 11.15 -16.71
CA ARG A 175 3.32 10.29 -15.80
C ARG A 175 3.40 10.95 -14.43
N SER A 176 3.09 10.17 -13.40
CA SER A 176 3.08 10.60 -12.01
C SER A 176 3.86 9.59 -11.17
N LEU A 177 4.41 10.05 -10.06
CA LEU A 177 4.92 9.22 -8.97
C LEU A 177 3.79 8.56 -8.19
N VAL A 178 2.59 9.10 -8.29
CA VAL A 178 1.39 8.45 -7.79
C VAL A 178 0.91 7.46 -8.84
N GLN A 179 0.64 6.21 -8.44
CA GLN A 179 0.16 5.17 -9.34
C GLN A 179 -1.03 5.66 -10.20
N GLU A 180 -0.99 5.40 -11.50
CA GLU A 180 -2.06 5.75 -12.44
C GLU A 180 -2.63 4.49 -13.09
N SER A 181 -3.87 4.53 -13.60
CA SER A 181 -4.53 3.36 -14.19
C SER A 181 -3.78 2.71 -15.37
N PHE A 182 -2.88 3.44 -16.02
CA PHE A 182 -2.03 2.98 -17.13
C PHE A 182 -0.62 2.56 -16.68
N ASP A 183 -0.29 2.69 -15.40
CA ASP A 183 1.00 2.36 -14.80
C ASP A 183 0.81 1.79 -13.39
N VAL A 184 0.43 0.50 -13.32
CA VAL A 184 0.01 -0.19 -12.10
C VAL A 184 0.96 -1.31 -11.67
N PHE A 185 2.18 -1.33 -12.17
CA PHE A 185 3.19 -2.32 -11.83
C PHE A 185 4.49 -1.67 -11.39
N SER A 186 5.23 -2.37 -10.54
CA SER A 186 6.62 -2.05 -10.19
C SER A 186 7.61 -2.80 -11.09
N LEU A 187 8.87 -2.33 -11.10
CA LEU A 187 9.93 -2.93 -11.93
C LEU A 187 10.34 -4.35 -11.49
N ASP A 188 10.03 -4.75 -10.27
CA ASP A 188 10.16 -6.13 -9.78
C ASP A 188 9.01 -7.03 -10.26
N GLY A 189 8.06 -6.48 -11.04
CA GLY A 189 6.91 -7.16 -11.58
C GLY A 189 5.71 -7.22 -10.61
N SER A 190 5.81 -6.73 -9.38
CA SER A 190 4.68 -6.69 -8.45
C SER A 190 3.61 -5.69 -8.90
N TYR A 191 2.35 -5.91 -8.52
CA TYR A 191 1.29 -4.94 -8.78
C TYR A 191 1.41 -3.80 -7.76
N ASP A 192 1.48 -2.57 -8.25
CA ASP A 192 1.58 -1.40 -7.38
C ASP A 192 0.23 -1.12 -6.70
N LYS A 193 0.20 -1.24 -5.37
CA LYS A 193 -0.96 -0.94 -4.53
C LYS A 193 -0.73 0.29 -3.65
N SER A 194 0.33 1.06 -3.88
CA SER A 194 0.72 2.21 -3.06
C SER A 194 -0.43 3.18 -2.78
N GLN A 195 -1.22 3.54 -3.80
CA GLN A 195 -2.42 4.37 -3.61
C GLN A 195 -3.50 3.71 -2.74
N ARG A 196 -3.67 2.39 -2.87
CA ARG A 196 -4.66 1.62 -2.12
C ARG A 196 -4.23 1.38 -0.67
N ASP A 197 -2.92 1.40 -0.40
CA ASP A 197 -2.31 1.20 0.92
C ASP A 197 -2.34 2.48 1.77
N ILE A 198 -2.60 3.63 1.16
CA ILE A 198 -2.83 4.90 1.86
C ILE A 198 -4.31 5.28 1.96
N GLU A 199 -5.24 4.42 1.54
CA GLU A 199 -6.67 4.67 1.71
C GLU A 199 -7.05 4.76 3.19
N TYR A 200 -7.93 5.68 3.56
CA TYR A 200 -8.51 5.67 4.90
C TYR A 200 -9.45 4.46 5.02
N ILE A 201 -9.20 3.60 6.00
CA ILE A 201 -9.93 2.34 6.18
C ILE A 201 -11.22 2.53 7.01
N GLY A 202 -11.13 3.23 8.14
CA GLY A 202 -12.30 3.50 9.00
C GLY A 202 -12.94 2.26 9.64
N SER A 203 -14.24 2.37 9.93
CA SER A 203 -15.03 1.29 10.52
C SER A 203 -15.28 0.17 9.52
N GLU A 204 -15.58 -1.03 10.00
CA GLU A 204 -15.95 -2.14 9.12
C GLU A 204 -17.21 -1.82 8.28
N GLU A 205 -18.21 -1.19 8.89
CA GLU A 205 -19.48 -0.84 8.24
C GLU A 205 -19.29 0.18 7.12
N ASP A 206 -18.57 1.27 7.41
CA ASP A 206 -18.26 2.31 6.42
C ASP A 206 -17.47 1.70 5.25
N TYR A 207 -16.48 0.86 5.57
CA TYR A 207 -15.65 0.23 4.55
C TYR A 207 -16.46 -0.69 3.63
N LYS A 208 -17.37 -1.49 4.17
CA LYS A 208 -18.28 -2.34 3.37
C LYS A 208 -19.16 -1.50 2.45
N ALA A 209 -19.73 -0.43 2.98
CA ALA A 209 -20.63 0.46 2.24
C ALA A 209 -19.89 1.17 1.09
N GLU A 210 -18.66 1.66 1.34
CA GLU A 210 -17.87 2.37 0.33
C GLU A 210 -17.29 1.42 -0.73
N LYS A 211 -16.76 0.26 -0.32
CA LYS A 211 -15.99 -0.63 -1.21
C LYS A 211 -16.82 -1.76 -1.83
N GLY A 212 -18.13 -1.81 -1.56
CA GLY A 212 -19.06 -2.68 -2.29
C GLY A 212 -18.95 -4.16 -1.95
N PHE A 213 -18.70 -4.48 -0.68
CA PHE A 213 -18.69 -5.85 -0.13
C PHE A 213 -20.09 -6.44 0.11
N ASN A 214 -21.15 -5.72 -0.26
CA ASN A 214 -22.56 -6.08 -0.05
C ASN A 214 -23.22 -6.59 -1.35
N LYS A 215 -22.75 -7.70 -1.93
CA LYS A 215 -23.33 -8.24 -3.18
C LYS A 215 -23.86 -9.66 -2.99
N ASP A 216 -25.03 -9.92 -3.55
CA ASP A 216 -25.52 -11.28 -3.76
C ASP A 216 -24.66 -11.95 -4.84
N TYR A 217 -24.02 -13.05 -4.46
CA TYR A 217 -23.19 -13.80 -5.38
C TYR A 217 -23.89 -15.05 -5.88
N THR A 218 -23.70 -15.32 -7.17
CA THR A 218 -24.10 -16.59 -7.78
C THR A 218 -23.15 -17.71 -7.34
N LYS A 219 -23.72 -18.89 -7.06
CA LYS A 219 -22.95 -20.10 -6.84
C LYS A 219 -22.13 -20.44 -8.08
N LEU A 220 -20.88 -20.81 -7.86
CA LEU A 220 -19.90 -21.18 -8.87
C LEU A 220 -19.57 -22.65 -8.76
N LYS A 221 -19.33 -23.29 -9.91
CA LYS A 221 -18.94 -24.71 -9.98
C LYS A 221 -17.46 -24.83 -10.28
N MET A 222 -16.74 -25.66 -9.53
CA MET A 222 -15.31 -25.93 -9.74
C MET A 222 -15.05 -26.93 -10.88
N ALA A 223 -15.54 -26.59 -12.08
CA ALA A 223 -15.56 -27.49 -13.24
C ALA A 223 -14.18 -27.97 -13.72
N HIS A 224 -13.10 -27.27 -13.35
CA HIS A 224 -11.72 -27.55 -13.75
C HIS A 224 -10.81 -27.87 -12.55
N ALA A 225 -11.37 -28.33 -11.42
CA ALA A 225 -10.59 -28.72 -10.25
C ALA A 225 -9.54 -29.81 -10.57
N ASN A 226 -9.91 -30.82 -11.36
CA ASN A 226 -8.98 -31.88 -11.76
C ASN A 226 -7.87 -31.35 -12.68
N ASP A 227 -8.22 -30.50 -13.66
CA ASP A 227 -7.22 -29.89 -14.55
C ASP A 227 -6.21 -29.04 -13.77
N ALA A 228 -6.69 -28.30 -12.77
CA ALA A 228 -5.87 -27.51 -11.85
C ALA A 228 -4.90 -28.40 -11.07
N LEU A 229 -5.38 -29.49 -10.46
CA LEU A 229 -4.55 -30.44 -9.72
C LEU A 229 -3.49 -31.10 -10.61
N GLU A 230 -3.85 -31.52 -11.83
CA GLU A 230 -2.88 -32.08 -12.76
C GLU A 230 -1.81 -31.07 -13.20
N ALA A 231 -2.19 -29.81 -13.41
CA ALA A 231 -1.22 -28.74 -13.71
C ALA A 231 -0.25 -28.51 -12.54
N ILE A 232 -0.77 -28.45 -11.31
CA ILE A 232 0.06 -28.31 -10.10
C ILE A 232 1.01 -29.51 -9.95
N ARG A 233 0.54 -30.74 -10.21
CA ARG A 233 1.38 -31.94 -10.19
C ARG A 233 2.52 -31.88 -11.20
N ARG A 234 2.25 -31.42 -12.43
CA ARG A 234 3.30 -31.24 -13.45
C ARG A 234 4.30 -30.16 -13.06
N MET A 235 3.83 -29.04 -12.50
CA MET A 235 4.70 -27.96 -12.01
C MET A 235 5.59 -28.43 -10.85
N LYS A 236 5.03 -29.12 -9.85
CA LYS A 236 5.79 -29.71 -8.74
C LYS A 236 6.87 -30.64 -9.25
N LYS A 237 6.52 -31.56 -10.15
CA LYS A 237 7.48 -32.49 -10.77
C LYS A 237 8.60 -31.75 -11.50
N ALA A 238 8.26 -30.70 -12.27
CA ALA A 238 9.26 -29.93 -13.00
C ALA A 238 10.25 -29.23 -12.06
N CYS A 239 9.79 -28.69 -10.92
CA CYS A 239 10.66 -28.14 -9.89
C CYS A 239 11.55 -29.21 -9.25
N ASP A 240 10.98 -30.38 -8.92
CA ASP A 240 11.74 -31.49 -8.31
C ASP A 240 12.85 -32.00 -9.23
N ASP A 241 12.54 -32.22 -10.50
CA ASP A 241 13.50 -32.66 -11.52
C ASP A 241 14.64 -31.64 -11.70
N ALA A 242 14.35 -30.35 -11.50
CA ALA A 242 15.31 -29.25 -11.60
C ALA A 242 16.03 -28.91 -10.29
N GLY A 243 15.69 -29.56 -9.17
CA GLY A 243 16.24 -29.23 -7.85
C GLY A 243 15.83 -27.86 -7.32
N VAL A 244 14.68 -27.35 -7.73
CA VAL A 244 14.18 -26.01 -7.39
C VAL A 244 13.27 -26.07 -6.16
N GLU A 245 13.49 -25.18 -5.20
CA GLU A 245 12.60 -25.01 -4.05
C GLU A 245 11.24 -24.47 -4.50
N LEU A 246 10.16 -25.22 -4.26
CA LEU A 246 8.79 -24.78 -4.55
C LEU A 246 8.01 -24.55 -3.25
N THR A 247 7.61 -23.31 -2.99
CA THR A 247 6.69 -22.95 -1.90
C THR A 247 5.29 -22.73 -2.47
N MET A 248 4.32 -23.52 -2.03
CA MET A 248 2.91 -23.36 -2.42
C MET A 248 2.08 -22.84 -1.24
N PHE A 249 1.13 -21.96 -1.52
CA PHE A 249 0.14 -21.59 -0.53
C PHE A 249 -1.21 -21.22 -1.11
N LEU A 250 -2.29 -21.50 -0.38
CA LEU A 250 -3.65 -21.06 -0.71
C LEU A 250 -3.91 -19.68 -0.14
N CYS A 251 -4.33 -18.76 -1.02
CA CYS A 251 -4.60 -17.37 -0.67
C CYS A 251 -5.99 -17.21 -0.02
N PRO A 252 -6.11 -16.33 0.99
CA PRO A 252 -7.39 -16.01 1.62
C PRO A 252 -8.32 -15.28 0.64
N MET A 253 -9.63 -15.46 0.84
CA MET A 253 -10.69 -14.78 0.10
C MET A 253 -11.73 -14.28 1.09
N TYR A 254 -12.32 -13.10 0.84
CA TYR A 254 -13.36 -12.60 1.74
C TYR A 254 -14.52 -13.61 1.82
N LYS A 255 -15.09 -13.79 3.01
CA LYS A 255 -16.05 -14.87 3.31
C LYS A 255 -17.18 -14.99 2.29
N ASP A 256 -17.68 -13.86 1.77
CA ASP A 256 -18.81 -13.85 0.84
C ASP A 256 -18.41 -14.33 -0.56
N GLU A 257 -17.14 -14.12 -0.95
CA GLU A 257 -16.58 -14.70 -2.17
C GLU A 257 -16.32 -16.21 -1.98
N LEU A 258 -15.83 -16.65 -0.82
CA LEU A 258 -15.68 -18.08 -0.51
C LEU A 258 -17.03 -18.80 -0.47
N ALA A 259 -18.08 -18.15 0.01
CA ALA A 259 -19.43 -18.69 0.08
C ALA A 259 -20.05 -18.99 -1.30
N ARG A 260 -19.41 -18.59 -2.40
CA ARG A 260 -19.85 -18.90 -3.77
C ARG A 260 -19.59 -20.33 -4.19
N TYR A 261 -18.65 -21.01 -3.53
CA TYR A 261 -18.22 -22.35 -3.89
C TYR A 261 -18.95 -23.39 -3.05
N ASP A 262 -19.07 -24.62 -3.58
CA ASP A 262 -19.58 -25.74 -2.80
C ASP A 262 -18.50 -26.24 -1.82
N LYS A 263 -18.88 -26.43 -0.56
CA LYS A 263 -17.93 -26.80 0.50
C LYS A 263 -17.27 -28.16 0.22
N ALA A 264 -18.02 -29.13 -0.30
CA ALA A 264 -17.48 -30.45 -0.61
C ALA A 264 -16.54 -30.42 -1.83
N GLU A 265 -16.83 -29.58 -2.84
CA GLU A 265 -15.90 -29.34 -3.95
C GLU A 265 -14.58 -28.73 -3.46
N VAL A 266 -14.63 -27.73 -2.57
CA VAL A 266 -13.42 -27.09 -1.99
C VAL A 266 -12.61 -28.10 -1.16
N GLU A 267 -13.27 -28.86 -0.27
CA GLU A 267 -12.60 -29.88 0.54
C GLU A 267 -11.95 -30.97 -0.32
N SER A 268 -12.61 -31.39 -1.40
CA SER A 268 -12.06 -32.36 -2.35
C SER A 268 -10.81 -31.83 -3.05
N TYR A 269 -10.86 -30.57 -3.50
CA TYR A 269 -9.70 -29.90 -4.11
C TYR A 269 -8.51 -29.81 -3.14
N TYR A 270 -8.75 -29.53 -1.85
CA TYR A 270 -7.69 -29.40 -0.85
C TYR A 270 -7.02 -30.74 -0.56
N LYS A 271 -7.81 -31.82 -0.49
CA LYS A 271 -7.27 -33.19 -0.36
C LYS A 271 -6.38 -33.55 -1.56
N GLY A 272 -6.85 -33.26 -2.77
CA GLY A 272 -6.06 -33.48 -3.99
C GLY A 272 -4.76 -32.67 -4.03
N LEU A 273 -4.77 -31.44 -3.48
CA LEU A 273 -3.55 -30.63 -3.38
C LEU A 273 -2.55 -31.21 -2.36
N ALA A 274 -3.04 -31.67 -1.19
CA ALA A 274 -2.21 -32.29 -0.16
C ALA A 274 -1.55 -33.60 -0.63
N GLU A 275 -2.19 -34.34 -1.54
CA GLU A 275 -1.62 -35.53 -2.17
C GLU A 275 -0.44 -35.21 -3.11
N ILE A 276 -0.38 -33.99 -3.67
CA ILE A 276 0.70 -33.58 -4.58
C ILE A 276 1.93 -33.14 -3.80
N SER A 277 1.75 -32.27 -2.80
CA SER A 277 2.84 -31.73 -1.99
C SER A 277 2.27 -31.00 -0.78
N PRO A 278 3.01 -30.95 0.34
CA PRO A 278 2.69 -30.04 1.44
C PRO A 278 2.60 -28.58 0.97
N PHE A 279 1.74 -27.80 1.62
CA PHE A 279 1.49 -26.40 1.30
C PHE A 279 1.04 -25.62 2.54
N TRP A 280 1.09 -24.28 2.47
CA TRP A 280 0.50 -23.41 3.49
C TRP A 280 -0.93 -23.03 3.11
N ASP A 281 -1.83 -23.03 4.07
CA ASP A 281 -3.24 -22.69 3.87
C ASP A 281 -3.62 -21.49 4.72
N PHE A 282 -4.09 -20.43 4.07
CA PHE A 282 -4.54 -19.19 4.70
C PHE A 282 -6.04 -18.95 4.53
N THR A 283 -6.78 -19.96 4.08
CA THR A 283 -8.24 -19.90 3.94
C THR A 283 -8.95 -20.39 5.20
N GLY A 284 -10.25 -20.15 5.30
CA GLY A 284 -11.12 -20.47 6.43
C GLY A 284 -10.73 -19.81 7.76
N THR A 285 -10.11 -18.63 7.71
CA THR A 285 -9.64 -17.91 8.91
C THR A 285 -10.62 -16.79 9.28
N GLU A 286 -10.62 -16.36 10.55
CA GLU A 286 -11.47 -15.24 10.97
C GLU A 286 -11.07 -13.91 10.32
N TYR A 287 -9.86 -13.79 9.78
CA TYR A 287 -9.43 -12.62 9.00
C TYR A 287 -10.25 -12.45 7.71
N GLU A 288 -10.80 -13.53 7.15
CA GLU A 288 -11.68 -13.48 5.97
C GLU A 288 -13.06 -12.87 6.29
N ASN A 289 -13.40 -12.72 7.57
CA ASN A 289 -14.65 -12.11 8.00
C ASN A 289 -14.58 -10.58 8.04
N ASP A 290 -13.38 -10.00 8.11
CA ASP A 290 -13.17 -8.56 8.13
C ASP A 290 -12.75 -8.05 6.73
N PRO A 291 -13.64 -7.31 6.02
CA PRO A 291 -13.39 -6.85 4.66
C PRO A 291 -12.21 -5.88 4.57
N ARG A 292 -11.78 -5.26 5.68
CA ARG A 292 -10.70 -4.28 5.69
C ARG A 292 -9.36 -4.88 5.31
N PHE A 293 -9.17 -6.20 5.48
CA PHE A 293 -8.01 -6.94 4.97
C PHE A 293 -8.03 -7.17 3.45
N PHE A 294 -9.04 -6.69 2.74
CA PHE A 294 -9.24 -6.91 1.31
C PHE A 294 -9.43 -5.58 0.56
N TYR A 295 -8.80 -5.45 -0.60
CA TYR A 295 -9.05 -4.32 -1.51
C TYR A 295 -10.43 -4.42 -2.18
N ASP A 296 -10.88 -5.64 -2.41
CA ASP A 296 -12.18 -6.04 -2.91
C ASP A 296 -12.40 -7.53 -2.53
N PRO A 297 -13.63 -8.08 -2.68
CA PRO A 297 -13.96 -9.42 -2.21
C PRO A 297 -13.02 -10.56 -2.66
N ALA A 298 -12.32 -10.41 -3.79
CA ALA A 298 -11.42 -11.44 -4.34
C ALA A 298 -9.93 -11.15 -4.13
N HIS A 299 -9.55 -9.97 -3.62
CA HIS A 299 -8.16 -9.53 -3.55
C HIS A 299 -7.80 -9.03 -2.15
N PHE A 300 -7.00 -9.82 -1.44
CA PHE A 300 -6.46 -9.45 -0.13
C PHE A 300 -5.39 -8.33 -0.22
N ARG A 301 -5.18 -7.62 0.89
CA ARG A 301 -4.23 -6.52 1.01
C ARG A 301 -2.78 -6.98 1.16
N ASN A 302 -1.84 -6.12 0.80
CA ASN A 302 -0.42 -6.32 1.07
C ASN A 302 -0.14 -6.62 2.55
N ALA A 303 -0.89 -5.99 3.47
CA ALA A 303 -0.83 -6.29 4.89
C ALA A 303 -1.08 -7.79 5.19
N LEU A 304 -2.17 -8.37 4.68
CA LEU A 304 -2.46 -9.79 4.87
C LEU A 304 -1.39 -10.67 4.19
N GLY A 305 -0.87 -10.26 3.02
CA GLY A 305 0.27 -10.90 2.37
C GLY A 305 1.53 -10.92 3.24
N LYS A 306 1.85 -9.81 3.92
CA LYS A 306 2.96 -9.75 4.89
C LYS A 306 2.73 -10.72 6.05
N MET A 307 1.51 -10.80 6.58
CA MET A 307 1.17 -11.76 7.64
C MET A 307 1.38 -13.21 7.17
N MET A 308 1.05 -13.54 5.92
CA MET A 308 1.32 -14.87 5.34
C MET A 308 2.83 -15.17 5.34
N LEU A 309 3.65 -14.21 4.90
CA LEU A 309 5.10 -14.37 4.89
C LEU A 309 5.69 -14.50 6.29
N GLU A 310 5.15 -13.79 7.29
CA GLU A 310 5.54 -13.93 8.68
C GLU A 310 5.24 -15.33 9.23
N THR A 311 4.12 -15.93 8.84
CA THR A 311 3.80 -17.33 9.20
C THR A 311 4.78 -18.29 8.57
N ILE A 312 5.07 -18.12 7.28
CA ILE A 312 5.93 -19.05 6.54
C ILE A 312 7.40 -18.96 7.00
N TYR A 313 7.90 -17.74 7.22
CA TYR A 313 9.34 -17.48 7.35
C TYR A 313 9.76 -16.82 8.68
N ALA A 314 8.83 -16.27 9.47
CA ALA A 314 9.14 -15.53 10.70
C ALA A 314 8.49 -16.12 11.97
N GLY A 315 7.84 -17.28 11.87
CA GLY A 315 7.33 -18.02 13.03
C GLY A 315 6.03 -17.48 13.64
N ARG A 316 5.25 -16.69 12.90
CA ARG A 316 3.89 -16.29 13.29
C ARG A 316 2.98 -17.52 13.41
N LYS A 317 2.09 -17.56 14.41
CA LYS A 317 1.28 -18.75 14.77
C LYS A 317 -0.23 -18.52 14.82
N ASP A 318 -0.67 -17.27 14.80
CA ASP A 318 -2.07 -16.85 14.90
C ASP A 318 -2.76 -16.71 13.53
N PHE A 319 -2.08 -17.04 12.43
CA PHE A 319 -2.64 -16.92 11.10
C PHE A 319 -2.08 -17.98 10.13
N GLY A 320 -2.99 -18.76 9.54
CA GLY A 320 -2.64 -19.82 8.58
C GLY A 320 -2.15 -21.11 9.22
N ARG A 321 -2.00 -22.15 8.39
CA ARG A 321 -1.54 -23.49 8.82
C ARG A 321 -0.67 -24.14 7.75
N TYR A 322 0.19 -25.06 8.16
CA TYR A 322 0.92 -25.93 7.25
C TYR A 322 0.17 -27.26 7.09
N VAL A 323 -0.07 -27.68 5.86
CA VAL A 323 -0.79 -28.91 5.51
C VAL A 323 0.20 -29.89 4.91
N ASP A 324 0.53 -30.96 5.64
CA ASP A 324 1.47 -32.02 5.23
C ASP A 324 0.82 -33.40 5.11
N LYS A 325 -0.45 -33.55 5.53
CA LYS A 325 -1.24 -34.79 5.54
C LYS A 325 -2.69 -34.52 5.14
N VAL A 326 -3.42 -35.60 4.83
CA VAL A 326 -4.85 -35.57 4.45
C VAL A 326 -5.76 -35.12 5.61
N GLU A 327 -5.32 -35.27 6.87
CA GLU A 327 -6.01 -34.68 8.01
C GLU A 327 -5.82 -33.16 7.99
N VAL A 328 -6.87 -32.45 7.59
CA VAL A 328 -6.91 -30.98 7.56
C VAL A 328 -6.87 -30.48 9.02
N PRO A 329 -5.80 -29.81 9.47
CA PRO A 329 -5.72 -29.29 10.83
C PRO A 329 -6.88 -28.33 11.12
N LEU A 330 -7.37 -28.24 12.35
CA LEU A 330 -8.43 -27.27 12.71
C LEU A 330 -7.97 -25.82 12.43
N TYR A 331 -8.91 -24.96 12.03
CA TYR A 331 -8.66 -23.53 11.81
C TYR A 331 -8.28 -22.84 13.11
N THR A 332 -7.47 -21.78 13.04
CA THR A 332 -7.18 -20.95 14.21
C THR A 332 -8.42 -20.11 14.55
N ASP A 333 -8.86 -20.13 15.81
CA ASP A 333 -9.94 -19.24 16.30
C ASP A 333 -9.48 -17.79 16.54
N ALA A 334 -8.27 -17.43 16.07
CA ALA A 334 -7.69 -16.10 16.22
C ALA A 334 -8.46 -15.10 15.36
N LYS A 335 -9.05 -14.10 16.00
CA LYS A 335 -9.86 -13.05 15.36
C LYS A 335 -9.06 -11.76 15.16
N PRO A 336 -9.37 -10.96 14.13
CA PRO A 336 -8.90 -9.59 14.04
C PRO A 336 -9.18 -8.81 15.33
N ASP A 337 -8.13 -8.29 15.97
CA ASP A 337 -8.26 -7.42 17.14
C ASP A 337 -8.37 -5.96 16.66
N ALA A 338 -9.59 -5.44 16.71
CA ALA A 338 -9.91 -4.07 16.32
C ALA A 338 -10.20 -3.21 17.55
N ARG A 339 -9.69 -1.98 17.55
CA ARG A 339 -9.95 -0.98 18.61
C ARG A 339 -10.52 0.28 18.00
N GLU A 340 -11.39 0.94 18.75
CA GLU A 340 -11.88 2.26 18.45
C GLU A 340 -11.44 3.27 19.50
N PHE A 341 -11.20 4.51 19.09
CA PHE A 341 -10.68 5.55 19.96
C PHE A 341 -10.87 6.95 19.37
N TYR A 342 -10.73 7.96 20.23
CA TYR A 342 -10.67 9.37 19.84
C TYR A 342 -9.26 9.94 19.98
N ILE A 343 -8.94 10.89 19.11
CA ILE A 343 -7.75 11.74 19.22
C ILE A 343 -8.26 13.16 19.49
N PHE A 344 -7.84 13.75 20.60
CA PHE A 344 -8.22 15.10 21.01
C PHE A 344 -7.11 16.08 20.60
N GLU A 345 -7.45 17.02 19.73
CA GLU A 345 -6.57 18.04 19.19
C GLU A 345 -6.70 19.34 19.99
N LEU A 346 -5.58 19.80 20.51
CA LEU A 346 -5.41 21.06 21.21
C LEU A 346 -4.26 21.84 20.58
N HIS A 347 -4.13 23.12 20.93
CA HIS A 347 -3.03 23.96 20.44
C HIS A 347 -2.45 24.77 21.60
N HIS A 348 -3.09 25.87 21.96
CA HIS A 348 -2.57 26.82 22.94
C HIS A 348 -3.42 26.84 24.22
N ILE A 349 -2.75 26.96 25.37
CA ILE A 349 -3.40 27.22 26.66
C ILE A 349 -3.13 28.67 27.07
N ASP A 350 -4.19 29.46 27.27
CA ASP A 350 -4.14 30.85 27.73
C ASP A 350 -5.34 31.18 28.62
N LYS A 351 -5.21 32.20 29.48
CA LYS A 351 -6.28 32.68 30.36
C LYS A 351 -7.41 33.40 29.64
N ASP A 352 -7.16 33.90 28.42
CA ASP A 352 -8.11 34.66 27.61
C ASP A 352 -8.26 33.99 26.22
N PRO A 353 -9.08 32.94 26.10
CA PRO A 353 -9.23 32.18 24.86
C PRO A 353 -9.91 33.03 23.77
N LYS A 354 -9.15 33.36 22.72
CA LYS A 354 -9.60 34.28 21.65
C LYS A 354 -10.22 33.58 20.44
N ASN A 355 -10.05 32.27 20.32
CA ASN A 355 -10.56 31.45 19.22
C ASN A 355 -10.66 29.97 19.65
N ALA A 356 -11.14 29.11 18.75
CA ALA A 356 -11.40 27.69 19.03
C ALA A 356 -10.14 26.82 19.26
N TYR A 357 -8.94 27.35 19.04
CA TYR A 357 -7.65 26.68 19.25
C TYR A 357 -6.97 27.11 20.55
N ILE A 358 -7.59 28.03 21.31
CA ILE A 358 -7.08 28.47 22.60
C ILE A 358 -8.07 28.06 23.67
N ILE A 359 -7.60 27.33 24.67
CA ILE A 359 -8.38 26.97 25.85
C ILE A 359 -7.70 27.45 27.14
N THR A 360 -8.46 27.50 28.22
CA THR A 360 -8.02 27.78 29.56
C THR A 360 -7.39 26.56 30.20
N LYS A 361 -6.56 26.81 31.21
CA LYS A 361 -5.97 25.75 32.03
C LYS A 361 -7.05 24.93 32.72
N GLU A 362 -8.08 25.59 33.21
CA GLU A 362 -9.23 24.98 33.88
C GLU A 362 -9.98 24.05 32.93
N LYS A 363 -10.16 24.48 31.67
CA LYS A 363 -10.75 23.62 30.63
C LYS A 363 -9.89 22.38 30.39
N PHE A 364 -8.59 22.53 30.19
CA PHE A 364 -7.70 21.39 29.98
C PHE A 364 -7.69 20.44 31.19
N GLU A 365 -7.61 20.97 32.41
CA GLU A 365 -7.65 20.16 33.63
C GLU A 365 -8.98 19.41 33.77
N SER A 366 -10.12 20.00 33.35
CA SER A 366 -11.41 19.29 33.38
C SER A 366 -11.44 18.09 32.43
N VAL A 367 -10.82 18.18 31.24
CA VAL A 367 -10.63 17.04 30.34
C VAL A 367 -9.82 15.94 31.02
N LEU A 368 -8.68 16.27 31.64
CA LEU A 368 -7.84 15.25 32.31
C LEU A 368 -8.53 14.58 33.49
N LYS A 369 -9.27 15.36 34.30
CA LYS A 369 -10.08 14.82 35.42
C LYS A 369 -11.11 13.82 34.91
N TYR A 370 -11.85 14.20 33.88
CA TYR A 370 -12.87 13.35 33.29
C TYR A 370 -12.29 12.01 32.78
N LEU A 371 -11.16 12.06 32.06
CA LEU A 371 -10.48 10.84 31.58
C LEU A 371 -10.09 9.93 32.75
N LYS A 372 -9.60 10.49 33.85
CA LYS A 372 -9.24 9.71 35.05
C LYS A 372 -10.44 9.13 35.78
N GLU A 373 -11.47 9.92 36.00
CA GLU A 373 -12.70 9.48 36.69
C GLU A 373 -13.40 8.35 35.93
N ASN A 374 -13.28 8.32 34.60
CA ASN A 374 -13.88 7.30 33.73
C ASN A 374 -12.92 6.17 33.33
N ASN A 375 -11.73 6.09 33.93
CA ASN A 375 -10.71 5.07 33.66
C ASN A 375 -10.30 4.98 32.17
N ILE A 376 -10.24 6.13 31.49
CA ILE A 376 -9.77 6.24 30.11
C ILE A 376 -8.27 6.53 30.15
N ALA A 377 -7.46 5.60 29.64
CA ALA A 377 -6.02 5.77 29.55
C ALA A 377 -5.65 6.69 28.38
N THR A 378 -4.51 7.35 28.46
CA THR A 378 -3.89 8.04 27.32
C THR A 378 -2.70 7.25 26.81
N VAL A 379 -2.63 7.00 25.52
CA VAL A 379 -1.53 6.27 24.88
C VAL A 379 -0.78 7.16 23.88
N SER A 380 0.44 6.75 23.55
CA SER A 380 1.24 7.38 22.49
C SER A 380 0.91 6.76 21.13
N PHE A 381 1.32 7.40 20.03
CA PHE A 381 1.22 6.78 18.72
C PHE A 381 2.24 5.66 18.53
N ARG A 382 3.36 5.66 19.27
CA ARG A 382 4.24 4.49 19.35
C ARG A 382 3.49 3.28 19.88
N ASP A 383 2.68 3.45 20.93
CA ASP A 383 1.86 2.38 21.48
C ASP A 383 0.86 1.86 20.42
N LEU A 384 0.22 2.76 19.66
CA LEU A 384 -0.66 2.36 18.54
C LEU A 384 0.07 1.58 17.45
N TYR A 385 1.24 2.07 17.03
CA TYR A 385 2.03 1.43 15.99
C TYR A 385 2.51 0.04 16.44
N ASN A 386 3.01 -0.08 17.67
CA ASN A 386 3.43 -1.37 18.23
C ASN A 386 2.23 -2.33 18.32
N TYR A 387 1.07 -1.84 18.74
CA TYR A 387 -0.16 -2.66 18.76
C TYR A 387 -0.53 -3.18 17.37
N VAL A 388 -0.58 -2.29 16.37
CA VAL A 388 -0.92 -2.68 15.00
C VAL A 388 0.09 -3.68 14.42
N ASN A 389 1.37 -3.59 14.79
CA ASN A 389 2.40 -4.54 14.32
C ASN A 389 2.47 -5.85 15.12
N GLY A 390 1.77 -5.96 16.25
CA GLY A 390 1.79 -7.18 17.06
C GLY A 390 2.75 -7.16 18.25
N ASP A 391 3.43 -6.05 18.50
CA ASP A 391 4.54 -5.94 19.44
C ASP A 391 4.09 -5.54 20.87
N ALA A 392 2.88 -5.00 21.02
CA ALA A 392 2.32 -4.58 22.31
C ALA A 392 0.79 -4.67 22.33
N ASP A 393 0.20 -4.62 23.53
CA ASP A 393 -1.24 -4.49 23.73
C ASP A 393 -1.61 -3.07 24.18
N LEU A 394 -2.88 -2.69 23.96
CA LEU A 394 -3.44 -1.41 24.40
C LEU A 394 -4.37 -1.59 25.59
N PRO A 395 -4.54 -0.55 26.44
CA PRO A 395 -5.59 -0.52 27.45
C PRO A 395 -6.98 -0.77 26.84
N GLN A 396 -7.92 -1.20 27.67
CA GLN A 396 -9.29 -1.47 27.21
C GLN A 396 -10.02 -0.21 26.75
N LYS A 397 -9.90 0.88 27.51
CA LYS A 397 -10.40 2.22 27.17
C LYS A 397 -9.23 3.17 27.07
N PHE A 398 -9.06 3.80 25.91
CA PHE A 398 -8.00 4.77 25.72
C PHE A 398 -8.38 5.87 24.73
N CYS A 399 -7.66 6.98 24.82
CA CYS A 399 -7.67 8.07 23.85
C CYS A 399 -6.22 8.55 23.61
N ILE A 400 -6.06 9.48 22.67
CA ILE A 400 -4.80 10.20 22.47
C ILE A 400 -5.07 11.69 22.64
N ILE A 401 -4.22 12.36 23.40
CA ILE A 401 -4.21 13.83 23.51
C ILE A 401 -3.08 14.34 22.63
N THR A 402 -3.36 15.32 21.76
CA THR A 402 -2.37 15.95 20.89
C THR A 402 -2.35 17.46 21.04
N PHE A 403 -1.16 18.05 20.96
CA PHE A 403 -1.00 19.50 20.80
C PHE A 403 -0.25 19.82 19.51
N ASP A 404 -0.76 20.77 18.73
CA ASP A 404 -0.11 21.25 17.51
C ASP A 404 0.70 22.54 17.77
N ASP A 405 1.55 22.91 16.80
CA ASP A 405 2.43 24.09 16.72
C ASP A 405 3.62 24.16 17.68
N GLY A 406 3.48 23.67 18.91
CA GLY A 406 4.54 23.68 19.93
C GLY A 406 4.58 24.93 20.81
N TYR A 407 3.41 25.46 21.19
CA TYR A 407 3.30 26.60 22.10
C TYR A 407 3.95 26.32 23.46
N ARG A 408 4.63 27.31 24.02
CA ARG A 408 5.31 27.19 25.31
C ARG A 408 4.36 26.92 26.47
N SER A 409 3.08 27.28 26.36
CA SER A 409 2.08 26.89 27.36
C SER A 409 1.83 25.38 27.42
N ASN A 410 2.20 24.60 26.40
CA ASN A 410 2.23 23.15 26.50
C ASN A 410 3.28 22.68 27.54
N TYR A 411 4.40 23.40 27.66
CA TYR A 411 5.41 23.17 28.69
C TYR A 411 5.02 23.73 30.06
N THR A 412 4.53 24.96 30.13
CA THR A 412 4.27 25.61 31.44
C THR A 412 2.96 25.17 32.07
N GLU A 413 1.93 24.84 31.28
CA GLU A 413 0.59 24.51 31.78
C GLU A 413 0.24 23.03 31.58
N ALA A 414 0.38 22.50 30.35
CA ALA A 414 -0.09 21.14 30.06
C ALA A 414 0.79 20.06 30.70
N TYR A 415 2.11 20.18 30.59
CA TYR A 415 3.07 19.20 31.10
C TYR A 415 2.93 18.92 32.62
N PRO A 416 2.88 19.92 33.52
CA PRO A 416 2.66 19.68 34.94
C PRO A 416 1.32 18.99 35.25
N LEU A 417 0.27 19.33 34.50
CA LEU A 417 -1.04 18.72 34.66
C LEU A 417 -1.04 17.26 34.19
N LEU A 418 -0.46 16.96 33.03
CA LEU A 418 -0.29 15.59 32.54
C LEU A 418 0.45 14.71 33.57
N LYS A 419 1.50 15.23 34.21
CA LYS A 419 2.19 14.53 35.31
C LYS A 419 1.32 14.35 36.55
N LYS A 420 0.62 15.41 36.98
CA LYS A 420 -0.29 15.37 38.15
C LYS A 420 -1.34 14.27 37.99
N TYR A 421 -1.89 14.13 36.80
CA TYR A 421 -2.86 13.08 36.51
C TYR A 421 -2.19 11.76 36.13
N GLY A 422 -0.92 11.70 35.73
CA GLY A 422 -0.31 10.47 35.23
C GLY A 422 -0.95 10.06 33.90
N LEU A 423 -1.03 11.02 32.98
CA LEU A 423 -1.49 10.89 31.60
C LEU A 423 -0.36 11.34 30.67
N LYS A 424 -0.47 10.93 29.41
CA LYS A 424 0.48 11.17 28.33
C LYS A 424 -0.18 11.98 27.22
N ALA A 425 0.63 12.67 26.44
CA ALA A 425 0.19 13.37 25.23
C ALA A 425 1.24 13.23 24.12
N THR A 426 0.86 13.65 22.91
CA THR A 426 1.80 13.85 21.80
C THR A 426 1.83 15.32 21.43
N ILE A 427 3.00 15.89 21.14
CA ILE A 427 3.10 17.25 20.60
C ILE A 427 3.71 17.22 19.19
N PHE A 428 3.15 18.04 18.30
CA PHE A 428 3.60 18.27 16.93
C PHE A 428 4.18 19.69 16.82
N PRO A 429 5.43 19.95 17.23
CA PRO A 429 6.02 21.27 17.09
C PRO A 429 6.42 21.56 15.65
N VAL A 430 6.29 22.82 15.23
CA VAL A 430 6.88 23.33 13.98
C VAL A 430 8.36 23.62 14.23
N GLY A 431 9.24 22.90 13.55
CA GLY A 431 10.68 22.90 13.90
C GLY A 431 11.33 24.28 13.86
N LYS A 432 11.00 25.12 12.87
CA LYS A 432 11.63 26.43 12.65
C LYS A 432 11.19 27.50 13.67
N THR A 433 10.08 27.30 14.39
CA THR A 433 9.58 28.24 15.40
C THR A 433 9.92 27.84 16.83
N MET A 434 10.45 26.64 17.07
CA MET A 434 10.84 26.18 18.40
C MET A 434 11.79 27.17 19.09
N GLY A 435 11.48 27.53 20.33
CA GLY A 435 12.24 28.47 21.16
C GLY A 435 12.12 29.94 20.74
N LEU A 436 11.17 30.29 19.86
CA LEU A 436 10.98 31.67 19.41
C LEU A 436 9.70 32.29 19.99
N ASN A 437 9.75 33.61 20.17
CA ASN A 437 8.60 34.48 20.44
C ASN A 437 8.38 35.52 19.32
N LYS A 438 9.21 35.47 18.28
CA LYS A 438 9.08 36.26 17.06
C LYS A 438 9.01 35.33 15.86
N TYR A 439 8.16 35.68 14.90
CA TYR A 439 8.04 34.92 13.66
C TYR A 439 9.38 34.95 12.90
N PRO A 440 9.92 33.79 12.47
CA PRO A 440 11.21 33.69 11.81
C PRO A 440 11.44 34.75 10.73
N ASP A 441 12.64 35.33 10.72
CA ASP A 441 13.06 36.36 9.75
C ASP A 441 12.27 37.68 9.80
N THR A 442 11.47 37.93 10.84
CA THR A 442 10.68 39.15 11.02
C THR A 442 10.70 39.66 12.46
N ASP A 443 10.21 40.88 12.69
CA ASP A 443 9.97 41.45 14.02
C ASP A 443 8.54 41.23 14.55
N LYS A 444 7.73 40.42 13.86
CA LYS A 444 6.35 40.17 14.28
C LYS A 444 6.34 39.22 15.48
N ASP A 445 5.66 39.62 16.54
CA ASP A 445 5.45 38.75 17.71
C ASP A 445 4.58 37.55 17.35
N ILE A 446 4.89 36.42 17.96
CA ILE A 446 4.06 35.22 18.00
C ILE A 446 3.89 34.81 19.46
N TYR A 447 2.90 33.96 19.73
CA TYR A 447 2.91 33.26 21.01
C TYR A 447 4.23 32.50 21.14
N GLU A 448 4.82 32.51 22.34
CA GLU A 448 6.11 31.85 22.57
C GLU A 448 5.97 30.35 22.33
N HIS A 449 6.93 29.75 21.62
CA HIS A 449 7.04 28.31 21.40
C HIS A 449 8.13 27.74 22.32
N PHE A 450 7.94 26.51 22.81
CA PHE A 450 8.95 25.89 23.67
C PHE A 450 10.23 25.58 22.89
N SER A 451 11.35 25.59 23.60
CA SER A 451 12.68 25.23 23.08
C SER A 451 12.89 23.71 23.02
N ALA A 452 13.93 23.25 22.29
CA ALA A 452 14.32 21.84 22.29
C ALA A 452 14.72 21.34 23.70
N ALA A 453 15.30 22.21 24.53
CA ALA A 453 15.62 21.85 25.92
C ALA A 453 14.34 21.59 26.75
N GLU A 454 13.34 22.48 26.64
CA GLU A 454 12.04 22.29 27.29
C GLU A 454 11.31 21.06 26.73
N ALA A 455 11.39 20.80 25.42
CA ALA A 455 10.86 19.58 24.81
C ALA A 455 11.48 18.31 25.45
N LYS A 456 12.81 18.31 25.62
CA LYS A 456 13.52 17.20 26.26
C LYS A 456 13.10 16.98 27.71
N GLU A 457 12.79 18.04 28.45
CA GLU A 457 12.30 17.91 29.82
C GLU A 457 10.92 17.25 29.91
N MET A 458 10.07 17.43 28.90
CA MET A 458 8.72 16.85 28.86
C MET A 458 8.65 15.39 28.42
N SER A 459 9.77 14.81 27.98
CA SER A 459 9.79 13.49 27.31
C SER A 459 9.40 12.32 28.23
N ASP A 460 9.23 12.54 29.54
CA ASP A 460 8.73 11.54 30.47
C ASP A 460 7.23 11.25 30.32
N VAL A 461 6.45 12.22 29.80
CA VAL A 461 5.01 12.04 29.54
C VAL A 461 4.58 12.46 28.13
N ILE A 462 5.47 13.06 27.34
CA ILE A 462 5.16 13.56 26.00
C ILE A 462 5.94 12.79 24.93
N GLU A 463 5.22 12.24 23.94
CA GLU A 463 5.79 11.84 22.66
C GLU A 463 5.84 13.05 21.72
N PHE A 464 6.85 13.13 20.85
CA PHE A 464 6.92 14.16 19.82
C PHE A 464 6.73 13.57 18.42
N GLY A 465 5.83 14.15 17.66
CA GLY A 465 5.65 13.93 16.22
C GLY A 465 6.06 15.16 15.42
N SER A 466 5.96 15.11 14.09
CA SER A 466 6.34 16.20 13.20
C SER A 466 5.14 17.04 12.76
N HIS A 467 5.29 18.36 12.83
CA HIS A 467 4.41 19.32 12.15
C HIS A 467 5.16 20.09 11.06
N THR A 468 6.09 19.40 10.40
CA THR A 468 7.08 19.98 9.45
C THR A 468 8.18 20.77 10.16
N TYR A 469 9.29 20.99 9.46
CA TYR A 469 10.28 21.98 9.88
C TYR A 469 9.79 23.39 9.54
N TRP A 470 9.39 23.63 8.28
CA TRP A 470 9.00 24.95 7.79
C TRP A 470 7.97 24.94 6.65
N MET A 471 7.04 23.98 6.65
CA MET A 471 5.88 23.94 5.76
C MET A 471 4.57 24.22 6.50
N HIS A 472 4.62 25.15 7.47
CA HIS A 472 3.49 25.70 8.23
C HIS A 472 3.64 27.23 8.34
N GLN A 473 3.74 27.92 7.20
CA GLN A 473 4.08 29.34 7.17
C GLN A 473 2.85 30.25 7.21
N ALA A 474 2.86 31.23 8.11
CA ALA A 474 1.78 32.21 8.25
C ALA A 474 1.91 33.40 7.29
N TYR A 475 3.14 33.75 6.89
CA TYR A 475 3.41 34.92 6.06
C TYR A 475 4.31 34.61 4.86
N PRO A 476 4.03 35.18 3.68
CA PRO A 476 4.92 35.09 2.53
C PRO A 476 6.24 35.82 2.78
N SER A 477 7.29 35.39 2.08
CA SER A 477 8.64 35.93 2.17
C SER A 477 9.34 35.80 0.83
N ASP A 478 10.21 36.76 0.49
CA ASP A 478 11.06 36.68 -0.70
C ASP A 478 12.30 35.79 -0.47
N LYS A 479 12.56 35.38 0.78
CA LYS A 479 13.75 34.58 1.15
C LYS A 479 13.57 33.07 0.91
N TYR A 480 12.33 32.59 0.83
CA TYR A 480 12.00 31.18 0.70
C TYR A 480 10.63 31.00 0.03
N THR A 481 10.39 29.83 -0.55
CA THR A 481 9.08 29.50 -1.13
C THR A 481 8.01 29.48 -0.04
N PHE A 482 6.95 30.28 -0.23
CA PHE A 482 5.84 30.31 0.71
C PHE A 482 5.05 29.01 0.69
N ARG A 483 4.98 28.33 1.84
CA ARG A 483 4.22 27.09 2.05
C ARG A 483 3.39 27.20 3.31
N ARG A 484 2.12 27.54 3.14
CA ARG A 484 1.14 27.58 4.24
C ARG A 484 0.90 26.20 4.84
N THR A 485 0.87 25.17 3.99
CA THR A 485 0.69 23.76 4.39
C THR A 485 1.74 22.88 3.73
N ALA A 486 1.77 21.60 4.11
CA ALA A 486 2.68 20.60 3.55
C ALA A 486 2.22 20.04 2.19
N LYS A 487 1.07 20.47 1.67
CA LYS A 487 0.54 20.04 0.37
C LYS A 487 1.32 20.65 -0.79
N ARG A 488 1.36 19.91 -1.91
CA ARG A 488 1.94 20.38 -3.17
C ARG A 488 1.28 21.68 -3.63
N LEU A 489 2.10 22.65 -4.05
CA LEU A 489 1.59 23.94 -4.53
C LEU A 489 0.92 23.82 -5.91
N PRO A 490 -0.05 24.68 -6.24
CA PRO A 490 -0.61 24.73 -7.59
C PRO A 490 0.47 24.98 -8.66
N GLY A 491 0.57 24.10 -9.65
CA GLY A 491 1.55 24.20 -10.75
C GLY A 491 2.98 23.73 -10.39
N GLU A 492 3.22 23.30 -9.15
CA GLU A 492 4.49 22.70 -8.75
C GLU A 492 4.65 21.29 -9.33
N SER A 493 5.84 21.00 -9.87
CA SER A 493 6.16 19.65 -10.36
C SER A 493 6.28 18.65 -9.20
N GLU A 494 5.99 17.38 -9.45
CA GLU A 494 6.12 16.33 -8.43
C GLU A 494 7.55 16.21 -7.90
N ASP A 495 8.56 16.23 -8.78
CA ASP A 495 9.96 16.18 -8.36
C ASP A 495 10.36 17.35 -7.47
N THR A 496 9.90 18.57 -7.80
CA THR A 496 10.13 19.76 -6.97
C THR A 496 9.50 19.61 -5.60
N TYR A 497 8.24 19.14 -5.55
CA TYR A 497 7.52 18.93 -4.31
C TYR A 497 8.16 17.85 -3.44
N VAL A 498 8.46 16.68 -4.01
CA VAL A 498 9.13 15.56 -3.33
C VAL A 498 10.45 16.01 -2.74
N LYS A 499 11.26 16.73 -3.51
CA LYS A 499 12.52 17.27 -3.04
C LYS A 499 12.31 18.22 -1.85
N ALA A 500 11.37 19.17 -1.96
CA ALA A 500 11.08 20.11 -0.88
C ALA A 500 10.61 19.39 0.39
N PHE A 501 9.70 18.42 0.28
CA PHE A 501 9.18 17.66 1.42
C PHE A 501 10.27 16.82 2.11
N LYS A 502 11.14 16.17 1.32
CA LYS A 502 12.29 15.41 1.82
C LYS A 502 13.32 16.30 2.53
N GLU A 503 13.63 17.46 1.95
CA GLU A 503 14.55 18.43 2.56
C GLU A 503 14.02 19.03 3.86
N ASP A 504 12.72 19.35 3.90
CA ASP A 504 12.05 19.83 5.11
C ASP A 504 12.04 18.76 6.22
N THR A 505 11.66 17.53 5.86
CA THR A 505 11.69 16.39 6.78
C THR A 505 13.10 16.10 7.30
N ALA A 506 14.13 16.17 6.44
CA ALA A 506 15.51 15.96 6.87
C ALA A 506 15.97 17.01 7.89
N LYS A 507 15.59 18.29 7.72
CA LYS A 507 15.85 19.34 8.71
C LYS A 507 15.11 19.09 10.01
N TYR A 508 13.84 18.69 9.94
CA TYR A 508 13.06 18.34 11.13
C TYR A 508 13.69 17.18 11.89
N LYS A 509 14.07 16.09 11.21
CA LYS A 509 14.72 14.93 11.82
C LYS A 509 16.08 15.26 12.43
N ALA A 510 16.82 16.20 11.85
CA ALA A 510 18.07 16.68 12.44
C ALA A 510 17.82 17.40 13.78
N LEU A 511 16.83 18.29 13.81
CA LEU A 511 16.39 18.98 15.04
C LEU A 511 15.81 18.02 16.08
N TYR A 512 15.02 17.03 15.66
CA TYR A 512 14.37 16.05 16.54
C TYR A 512 15.36 15.33 17.46
N LYS A 513 16.56 15.02 16.94
CA LYS A 513 17.65 14.35 17.68
C LYS A 513 18.18 15.16 18.87
N GLU A 514 17.88 16.45 18.95
CA GLU A 514 18.29 17.29 20.07
C GLU A 514 17.43 17.03 21.32
N PHE A 515 16.19 16.56 21.16
CA PHE A 515 15.21 16.48 22.25
C PHE A 515 14.47 15.15 22.38
N ALA A 516 14.55 14.25 21.39
CA ALA A 516 13.89 12.95 21.44
C ALA A 516 14.75 11.84 20.79
N ASP A 517 14.58 10.62 21.26
CA ASP A 517 15.29 9.45 20.76
C ASP A 517 14.66 8.90 19.47
N GLY A 518 15.50 8.37 18.59
CA GLY A 518 15.06 7.78 17.32
C GLY A 518 14.63 8.83 16.30
N GLU A 519 13.58 8.51 15.55
CA GLU A 519 12.99 9.39 14.54
C GLU A 519 11.49 9.59 14.81
N PRO A 520 10.92 10.75 14.41
CA PRO A 520 9.50 11.02 14.57
C PRO A 520 8.69 9.99 13.79
N LEU A 521 7.81 9.29 14.50
CA LEU A 521 6.94 8.24 13.93
C LEU A 521 5.71 8.81 13.23
N VAL A 522 5.24 9.96 13.70
CA VAL A 522 3.92 10.50 13.38
C VAL A 522 4.07 11.85 12.69
N PHE A 523 3.22 12.09 11.70
CA PHE A 523 3.14 13.36 10.98
C PHE A 523 1.73 13.92 11.07
N ALA A 524 1.59 15.11 11.65
CA ALA A 524 0.35 15.88 11.60
C ALA A 524 0.43 16.86 10.44
N TYR A 525 -0.50 16.78 9.48
CA TYR A 525 -0.52 17.73 8.36
C TYR A 525 -0.94 19.13 8.84
N PRO A 526 -0.14 20.18 8.58
CA PRO A 526 -0.56 21.57 8.74
C PRO A 526 -1.95 21.84 8.17
N GLU A 527 -2.87 22.35 9.00
CA GLU A 527 -4.28 22.59 8.66
C GLU A 527 -5.04 21.35 8.12
N GLY A 528 -4.48 20.15 8.29
CA GLY A 528 -4.98 18.90 7.73
C GLY A 528 -5.01 18.85 6.20
N ASP A 529 -4.21 19.68 5.52
CA ASP A 529 -4.20 19.79 4.06
C ASP A 529 -3.10 18.91 3.44
N PHE A 530 -3.52 17.92 2.66
CA PHE A 530 -2.66 16.95 1.99
C PHE A 530 -3.31 16.40 0.71
N ASP A 531 -2.55 15.60 -0.04
CA ASP A 531 -3.02 14.81 -1.18
C ASP A 531 -2.36 13.41 -1.20
N GLY A 532 -2.67 12.61 -2.23
CA GLY A 532 -2.12 11.25 -2.35
C GLY A 532 -0.59 11.21 -2.41
N LEU A 533 0.03 12.17 -3.11
CA LEU A 533 1.48 12.25 -3.19
C LEU A 533 2.11 12.61 -1.83
N SER A 534 1.47 13.52 -1.08
CA SER A 534 1.88 13.91 0.27
C SER A 534 1.94 12.71 1.23
N GLU A 535 1.00 11.78 1.12
CA GLU A 535 0.92 10.57 1.96
C GLU A 535 1.96 9.52 1.57
N LEU A 536 2.13 9.29 0.26
CA LEU A 536 3.16 8.38 -0.25
C LEU A 536 4.56 8.82 0.19
N ILE A 537 4.86 10.13 0.05
CA ILE A 537 6.16 10.65 0.46
C ILE A 537 6.31 10.61 1.98
N ALA A 538 5.26 10.89 2.76
CA ALA A 538 5.33 10.80 4.22
C ALA A 538 5.75 9.39 4.68
N GLU A 539 5.20 8.35 4.05
CA GLU A 539 5.59 6.96 4.29
C GLU A 539 7.02 6.67 3.81
N GLU A 540 7.38 7.14 2.62
CA GLU A 540 8.73 6.97 2.05
C GLU A 540 9.81 7.56 2.96
N VAL A 541 9.57 8.73 3.54
CA VAL A 541 10.50 9.38 4.47
C VAL A 541 10.42 8.84 5.88
N GLY A 542 9.61 7.81 6.14
CA GLY A 542 9.65 7.02 7.37
C GLY A 542 8.56 7.31 8.39
N TYR A 543 7.62 8.23 8.13
CA TYR A 543 6.45 8.41 9.00
C TYR A 543 5.51 7.21 8.85
N LYS A 544 5.10 6.61 9.96
CA LYS A 544 4.24 5.42 9.97
C LYS A 544 2.79 5.76 10.26
N VAL A 545 2.54 6.88 10.93
CA VAL A 545 1.21 7.37 11.30
C VAL A 545 1.01 8.77 10.72
N THR A 546 -0.15 9.04 10.12
CA THR A 546 -0.49 10.37 9.58
C THR A 546 -1.83 10.88 10.13
N LEU A 547 -1.90 12.18 10.44
CA LEU A 547 -3.08 12.81 11.06
C LEU A 547 -3.60 13.96 10.18
N GLY A 548 -4.92 14.04 10.03
CA GLY A 548 -5.62 15.21 9.50
C GLY A 548 -6.47 15.91 10.57
N VAL A 549 -7.30 16.87 10.17
CA VAL A 549 -8.16 17.67 11.08
C VAL A 549 -9.64 17.30 11.02
N LYS A 550 -10.01 16.26 10.26
CA LYS A 550 -11.41 15.86 10.15
C LYS A 550 -11.88 15.29 11.50
N PRO A 551 -13.02 15.74 12.06
CA PRO A 551 -13.55 15.18 13.28
C PRO A 551 -14.10 13.77 13.07
N GLY A 552 -13.87 12.90 14.06
CA GLY A 552 -14.51 11.59 14.14
C GLY A 552 -13.74 10.57 14.98
N LYS A 553 -14.42 9.45 15.23
CA LYS A 553 -13.85 8.25 15.84
C LYS A 553 -12.91 7.55 14.86
N ASN A 554 -11.82 7.00 15.37
CA ASN A 554 -10.83 6.23 14.61
C ASN A 554 -10.96 4.74 14.92
N TYR A 555 -10.48 3.91 13.98
CA TYR A 555 -10.50 2.46 14.09
C TYR A 555 -9.15 1.91 13.65
N ILE A 556 -8.52 1.12 14.51
CA ILE A 556 -7.26 0.42 14.20
C ILE A 556 -7.46 -1.08 14.29
N VAL A 557 -6.72 -1.82 13.47
CA VAL A 557 -6.78 -3.29 13.43
C VAL A 557 -5.38 -3.87 13.49
N LYS A 558 -5.16 -4.81 14.40
CA LYS A 558 -3.89 -5.53 14.53
C LYS A 558 -3.57 -6.28 13.23
N GLY A 559 -2.38 -6.09 12.70
CA GLY A 559 -1.94 -6.61 11.40
C GLY A 559 -2.30 -5.75 10.19
N LEU A 560 -2.93 -4.58 10.36
CA LEU A 560 -3.37 -3.71 9.26
C LEU A 560 -2.82 -2.27 9.38
N PRO A 561 -1.56 -2.02 8.96
CA PRO A 561 -0.90 -0.71 9.05
C PRO A 561 -1.64 0.45 8.38
N GLU A 562 -2.44 0.18 7.35
CA GLU A 562 -3.25 1.16 6.63
C GLU A 562 -4.26 1.85 7.55
N THR A 563 -4.62 1.24 8.69
CA THR A 563 -5.48 1.87 9.71
C THR A 563 -4.80 3.00 10.48
N LEU A 564 -3.49 3.21 10.30
CA LEU A 564 -2.73 4.31 10.91
C LEU A 564 -2.62 5.54 10.01
N LYS A 565 -3.25 5.53 8.83
CA LYS A 565 -3.17 6.63 7.86
C LYS A 565 -4.38 7.56 8.00
N LYS A 566 -4.14 8.87 7.88
CA LYS A 566 -5.17 9.92 7.82
C LYS A 566 -6.13 9.89 9.01
N LEU A 567 -5.60 9.64 10.20
CA LEU A 567 -6.42 9.58 11.41
C LEU A 567 -7.12 10.92 11.65
N LYS A 568 -8.35 10.81 12.14
CA LYS A 568 -9.27 11.90 12.47
C LYS A 568 -8.94 12.47 13.85
N ARG A 569 -9.27 13.75 14.07
CA ARG A 569 -9.04 14.44 15.33
C ARG A 569 -10.24 15.30 15.72
N ILE A 570 -10.57 15.32 17.00
CA ILE A 570 -11.60 16.17 17.59
C ILE A 570 -10.91 17.39 18.19
N ASN A 571 -11.14 18.58 17.62
CA ASN A 571 -10.65 19.82 18.22
C ASN A 571 -11.37 20.08 19.55
N ILE A 572 -10.61 20.27 20.63
CA ILE A 572 -11.13 20.65 21.93
C ILE A 572 -11.07 22.17 22.08
N ASP A 573 -12.24 22.79 22.13
CA ASP A 573 -12.40 24.20 22.46
C ASP A 573 -13.02 24.38 23.86
N GLU A 574 -13.22 25.63 24.28
CA GLU A 574 -13.86 25.98 25.56
C GLU A 574 -15.24 25.35 25.77
N LYS A 575 -15.99 25.14 24.69
CA LYS A 575 -17.38 24.69 24.72
C LYS A 575 -17.54 23.18 24.60
N THR A 576 -16.47 22.49 24.21
CA THR A 576 -16.51 21.06 23.91
C THR A 576 -16.85 20.25 25.16
N ASP A 577 -17.93 19.47 25.14
CA ASP A 577 -18.22 18.52 26.20
C ASP A 577 -17.46 17.21 25.93
N ILE A 578 -16.49 16.90 26.78
CA ILE A 578 -15.66 15.70 26.62
C ILE A 578 -16.47 14.41 26.79
N SER A 579 -17.61 14.48 27.49
CA SER A 579 -18.47 13.32 27.73
C SER A 579 -19.22 12.82 26.50
N GLU A 580 -19.20 13.58 25.42
CA GLU A 580 -19.72 13.13 24.11
C GLU A 580 -18.79 12.11 23.42
N TYR A 581 -17.58 11.87 23.96
CA TYR A 581 -16.52 11.08 23.33
C TYR A 581 -16.02 9.91 24.22
N GLU A 582 -16.95 9.09 24.73
CA GLU A 582 -16.67 7.86 25.50
C GLU A 582 -16.35 6.61 24.67
#